data_AF-A0A179ERG5-F1
#
_entry.id   AF-A0A179ERG5-F1
#
_cell.length_a   1.000
_cell.length_b   1.000
_cell.length_c   1.000
_cell.angle_alpha   90.00
_cell.angle_beta   90.00
_cell.angle_gamma   90.00
#
_symmetry.space_group_name_H-M   'P 1'
#
loop_
_entity.id
_entity.type
_entity.pdbx_description
1 polymer ?
#
loop_
_entity_poly.entity_id
_entity_poly.type
_entity_poly.pdbx_seq_one_letter_code
_entity_poly.pdbx_strand_id
1 'polypeptide(L)'
;MAQPNWNPRLKDVLGHDTQEVPMISLRTGNEYKAEVIPELKVVSTGSVEGTDDGKYRYPIVDTSKNLEYAIKTENKIDVKFGMVLLFKNVRGGATARGGWYSADNVQPVPRNA
;
A
#
# COMPACT_ATOMS: atom_id res chain seq x y z
N MET A 1 -3.64 18.71 28.06
CA MET A 1 -4.81 18.69 27.15
C MET A 1 -4.33 18.28 25.78
N ALA A 2 -4.97 17.30 25.14
CA ALA A 2 -4.59 16.89 23.78
C ALA A 2 -5.06 17.94 22.76
N GLN A 3 -4.22 18.25 21.78
CA GLN A 3 -4.58 19.13 20.66
C GLN A 3 -5.42 18.33 19.64
N PRO A 4 -6.39 18.94 18.95
CA PRO A 4 -7.10 18.30 17.85
C PRO A 4 -6.11 17.83 16.76
N ASN A 5 -6.25 16.60 16.29
CA ASN A 5 -5.43 16.03 15.23
C ASN A 5 -6.26 15.81 13.97
N TRP A 6 -5.90 16.51 12.89
CA TRP A 6 -6.48 16.34 11.55
C TRP A 6 -5.55 15.47 10.70
N ASN A 7 -5.52 14.17 11.00
CA ASN A 7 -4.82 13.19 10.18
C ASN A 7 -5.81 12.08 9.78
N PRO A 8 -6.20 11.98 8.50
CA PRO A 8 -7.20 11.02 8.06
C PRO A 8 -6.67 9.59 8.22
N ARG A 9 -7.58 8.66 8.54
CA ARG A 9 -7.23 7.24 8.68
C ARG A 9 -7.11 6.57 7.32
N LEU A 10 -6.41 5.44 7.26
CA LEU A 10 -6.23 4.69 6.01
C LEU A 10 -7.58 4.26 5.43
N LYS A 11 -8.50 3.81 6.29
CA LYS A 11 -9.88 3.44 5.92
C LYS A 11 -10.65 4.59 5.28
N ASP A 12 -10.47 5.81 5.78
CA ASP A 12 -11.20 6.98 5.28
C ASP A 12 -10.62 7.47 3.94
N VAL A 13 -9.30 7.34 3.75
CA VAL A 13 -8.61 7.76 2.52
C VAL A 13 -8.84 6.77 1.38
N LEU A 14 -8.69 5.47 1.64
CA LEU A 14 -8.78 4.44 0.61
C LEU A 14 -10.15 3.75 0.56
N GLY A 15 -11.00 3.91 1.56
CA GLY A 15 -12.35 3.34 1.57
C GLY A 15 -12.41 1.82 1.73
N HIS A 16 -11.32 1.16 2.14
CA HIS A 16 -11.25 -0.28 2.40
C HIS A 16 -11.30 -0.60 3.89
N ASP A 17 -11.74 -1.81 4.23
CA ASP A 17 -11.67 -2.29 5.60
C ASP A 17 -10.22 -2.48 6.06
N THR A 18 -9.98 -2.06 7.30
CA THR A 18 -8.67 -2.07 7.92
C THR A 18 -8.67 -2.89 9.20
N GLN A 19 -7.48 -3.32 9.60
CA GLN A 19 -7.22 -4.03 10.86
C GLN A 19 -5.98 -3.44 11.52
N GLU A 20 -5.92 -3.48 12.85
CA GLU A 20 -4.69 -3.16 13.58
C GLU A 20 -3.83 -4.42 13.71
N VAL A 21 -2.60 -4.36 13.20
CA VAL A 21 -1.65 -5.47 13.25
C VAL A 21 -0.38 -5.02 13.99
N PRO A 22 0.16 -5.81 14.93
CA PRO A 22 1.45 -5.54 15.55
C PRO A 22 2.57 -5.69 14.50
N MET A 23 3.44 -4.70 14.42
CA MET A 23 4.57 -4.65 13.51
C MET A 23 5.84 -4.28 14.25
N ILE A 24 6.99 -4.71 13.72
CA ILE A 24 8.30 -4.37 14.28
C ILE A 24 8.92 -3.28 13.42
N SER A 25 9.32 -2.17 14.06
CA SER A 25 10.03 -1.09 13.39
C SER A 25 11.41 -1.54 12.97
N LEU A 26 11.69 -1.55 11.66
CA LEU A 26 13.04 -1.87 11.14
C LEU A 26 14.12 -0.90 11.64
N ARG A 27 13.73 0.33 12.00
CA ARG A 27 14.67 1.37 12.47
C ARG A 27 15.01 1.22 13.95
N THR A 28 14.03 0.86 14.78
CA THR A 28 14.17 0.91 16.25
C THR A 28 14.03 -0.45 16.92
N GLY A 29 13.57 -1.48 16.22
CA GLY A 29 13.27 -2.81 16.77
C GLY A 29 12.02 -2.86 17.65
N ASN A 30 11.36 -1.73 17.90
CA ASN A 30 10.19 -1.68 18.77
C ASN A 30 8.93 -2.16 18.07
N GLU A 31 8.07 -2.85 18.82
CA GLU A 31 6.72 -3.18 18.38
C GLU A 31 5.85 -1.92 18.35
N TYR A 32 5.03 -1.81 17.32
CA TYR A 32 4.02 -0.77 17.17
C TYR A 32 2.78 -1.36 16.51
N LYS A 33 1.61 -0.77 16.75
CA LYS A 33 0.38 -1.14 16.04
C LYS A 33 0.25 -0.29 14.79
N ALA A 34 0.02 -0.94 13.66
CA ALA A 34 -0.25 -0.29 12.38
C ALA A 34 -1.66 -0.61 11.91
N GLU A 35 -2.39 0.39 11.44
CA GLU A 35 -3.61 0.19 10.67
C GLU A 35 -3.22 -0.27 9.24
N VAL A 36 -3.71 -1.43 8.83
CA VAL A 36 -3.41 -2.02 7.52
C VAL A 36 -4.67 -2.48 6.82
N ILE A 37 -4.65 -2.49 5.48
CA ILE A 37 -5.57 -3.28 4.65
C ILE A 37 -4.89 -4.64 4.44
N PRO A 38 -5.42 -5.74 5.03
CA PRO A 38 -4.72 -7.03 5.01
C PRO A 38 -4.47 -7.57 3.60
N GLU A 39 -5.46 -7.39 2.73
CA GLU A 39 -5.43 -7.80 1.33
C GLU A 39 -6.03 -6.70 0.47
N LEU A 40 -5.25 -6.18 -0.48
CA LEU A 40 -5.72 -5.16 -1.42
C LEU A 40 -5.51 -5.64 -2.85
N LYS A 41 -6.62 -5.81 -3.58
CA LYS A 41 -6.63 -6.26 -4.97
C LYS A 41 -6.83 -5.07 -5.90
N VAL A 42 -5.84 -4.77 -6.73
CA VAL A 42 -5.82 -3.58 -7.60
C VAL A 42 -5.26 -3.93 -8.98
N VAL A 43 -5.42 -3.02 -9.94
CA VAL A 43 -4.98 -3.21 -11.33
C VAL A 43 -3.67 -2.44 -11.55
N SER A 44 -2.66 -3.08 -12.13
CA SER A 44 -1.41 -2.43 -12.52
C SER A 44 -1.59 -1.55 -13.75
N THR A 45 -0.95 -0.38 -13.75
CA THR A 45 -0.79 0.47 -14.94
C THR A 45 0.30 -0.05 -15.89
N GLY A 46 1.01 -1.14 -15.53
CA GLY A 46 2.00 -1.79 -16.38
C GLY A 46 3.43 -1.28 -16.22
N SER A 47 3.70 -0.42 -15.24
CA SER A 47 5.06 0.00 -14.88
C SER A 47 5.44 -0.45 -13.47
N VAL A 48 6.75 -0.62 -13.27
CA VAL A 48 7.38 -0.77 -11.95
C VAL A 48 8.59 0.16 -11.91
N GLU A 49 8.64 0.99 -10.88
CA GLU A 49 9.70 1.99 -10.69
C GLU A 49 10.63 1.52 -9.57
N GLY A 50 11.94 1.55 -9.79
CA GLY A 50 12.91 1.42 -8.70
C GLY A 50 12.98 2.71 -7.90
N THR A 51 13.08 2.62 -6.58
CA THR A 51 13.27 3.77 -5.70
C THR A 51 14.69 3.80 -5.13
N ASP A 52 15.16 4.98 -4.70
CA ASP A 52 16.54 5.17 -4.20
C ASP A 52 16.86 4.29 -2.97
N ASP A 53 15.85 3.85 -2.22
CA ASP A 53 15.97 2.93 -1.09
C ASP A 53 15.99 1.44 -1.51
N GLY A 54 16.16 1.14 -2.80
CA GLY A 54 16.26 -0.22 -3.33
C GLY A 54 14.94 -0.99 -3.34
N LYS A 55 13.81 -0.29 -3.19
CA LYS A 55 12.46 -0.87 -3.21
C LYS A 55 11.79 -0.63 -4.57
N TYR A 56 10.59 -1.16 -4.72
CA TYR A 56 9.83 -1.10 -5.97
C TYR A 56 8.50 -0.42 -5.75
N ARG A 57 8.20 0.57 -6.57
CA ARG A 57 6.95 1.33 -6.54
C ARG A 57 6.09 0.91 -7.74
N TYR A 58 4.86 0.52 -7.44
CA TYR A 58 3.89 0.05 -8.42
C TYR A 58 2.76 1.06 -8.54
N PRO A 59 2.67 1.82 -9.64
CA PRO A 59 1.49 2.61 -9.93
C PRO A 59 0.32 1.68 -10.26
N ILE A 60 -0.83 1.94 -9.63
CA ILE A 60 -2.01 1.09 -9.68
C ILE A 60 -3.29 1.92 -9.79
N VAL A 61 -4.32 1.28 -10.30
CA VAL A 61 -5.70 1.75 -10.28
C VAL A 61 -6.52 0.84 -9.37
N ASP A 62 -7.16 1.44 -8.39
CA ASP A 62 -8.19 0.81 -7.57
C ASP A 62 -9.55 1.09 -8.19
N THR A 63 -10.00 0.16 -9.02
CA THR A 63 -11.26 0.27 -9.74
C THR A 63 -12.48 0.23 -8.82
N SER A 64 -12.36 -0.35 -7.62
CA SER A 64 -13.46 -0.46 -6.66
C SER A 64 -13.74 0.85 -5.93
N LYS A 65 -12.73 1.72 -5.84
CA LYS A 65 -12.79 3.02 -5.16
C LYS A 65 -12.59 4.20 -6.10
N ASN A 66 -12.33 3.93 -7.39
CA ASN A 66 -12.04 4.93 -8.41
C ASN A 66 -10.84 5.83 -8.02
N LEU A 67 -9.76 5.20 -7.56
CA LEU A 67 -8.54 5.86 -7.11
C LEU A 67 -7.33 5.42 -7.96
N GLU A 68 -6.38 6.33 -8.16
CA GLU A 68 -5.08 6.05 -8.75
C GLU A 68 -3.97 6.50 -7.79
N TYR A 69 -3.04 5.60 -7.48
CA TYR A 69 -1.93 5.85 -6.57
C TYR A 69 -0.84 4.80 -6.78
N ALA A 70 0.23 4.87 -5.99
CA ALA A 70 1.33 3.94 -6.10
C ALA A 70 1.70 3.33 -4.74
N ILE A 71 1.95 2.01 -4.74
CA ILE A 71 2.27 1.24 -3.54
C ILE A 71 3.71 0.76 -3.64
N LYS A 72 4.49 0.96 -2.57
CA LYS A 72 5.88 0.51 -2.49
C LYS A 72 6.01 -0.84 -1.78
N THR A 73 6.79 -1.77 -2.34
CA THR A 73 7.12 -3.07 -1.72
C THR A 73 8.60 -3.40 -1.90
N GLU A 74 9.09 -4.40 -1.16
CA GLU A 74 10.49 -4.84 -1.26
C GLU A 74 10.73 -5.83 -2.40
N ASN A 75 9.75 -6.66 -2.70
CA ASN A 75 9.86 -7.65 -3.76
C ASN A 75 9.53 -7.05 -5.14
N LYS A 76 10.33 -7.43 -6.15
CA LYS A 76 10.08 -7.10 -7.56
C LYS A 76 9.27 -8.20 -8.22
N ILE A 77 8.24 -7.83 -8.98
CA ILE A 77 7.59 -8.70 -9.97
C ILE A 77 7.49 -7.96 -11.30
N ASP A 78 7.53 -8.69 -12.40
CA ASP A 78 7.24 -8.13 -13.71
C ASP A 78 5.72 -7.95 -13.86
N VAL A 79 5.33 -6.76 -14.33
CA VAL A 79 3.93 -6.37 -14.47
C VAL A 79 3.61 -5.95 -15.90
N LYS A 80 2.35 -6.11 -16.29
CA LYS A 80 1.79 -5.64 -17.56
C LYS A 80 0.56 -4.79 -17.28
N PHE A 81 0.22 -3.89 -18.20
CA PHE A 81 -1.01 -3.11 -18.10
C PHE A 81 -2.23 -4.02 -17.95
N GLY A 82 -3.11 -3.71 -17.00
CA GLY A 82 -4.33 -4.48 -16.74
C GLY A 82 -4.12 -5.74 -15.90
N MET A 83 -2.90 -6.03 -15.47
CA MET A 83 -2.60 -7.16 -14.60
C MET A 83 -3.15 -6.91 -13.18
N VAL A 84 -3.85 -7.89 -12.63
CA VAL A 84 -4.40 -7.79 -11.27
C VAL A 84 -3.34 -8.21 -10.27
N LEU A 85 -3.09 -7.34 -9.30
CA LEU A 85 -2.11 -7.52 -8.24
C LEU A 85 -2.82 -7.64 -6.90
N LEU A 86 -2.27 -8.48 -6.03
CA LEU A 86 -2.66 -8.56 -4.62
C LEU A 86 -1.50 -8.06 -3.76
N PHE A 87 -1.76 -7.01 -2.99
CA PHE A 87 -0.85 -6.48 -1.98
C PHE A 87 -1.25 -6.96 -0.60
N LYS A 88 -0.26 -7.22 0.26
CA LYS A 88 -0.46 -7.71 1.64
C LYS A 88 -0.08 -6.65 2.67
N ASN A 89 -0.95 -6.46 3.66
CA ASN A 89 -0.79 -5.49 4.75
C ASN A 89 -0.43 -4.09 4.24
N VAL A 90 -1.28 -3.56 3.35
CA VAL A 90 -1.10 -2.20 2.82
C VAL A 90 -1.30 -1.21 3.94
N ARG A 91 -0.32 -0.34 4.12
CA ARG A 91 -0.30 0.75 5.10
C ARG A 91 0.00 2.06 4.40
N GLY A 92 -0.39 3.15 5.02
CA GLY A 92 -0.10 4.47 4.48
C GLY A 92 -0.22 5.57 5.51
N GLY A 93 0.17 6.76 5.10
CA GLY A 93 0.08 7.94 5.95
C GLY A 93 0.20 9.22 5.14
N ALA A 94 -0.18 10.33 5.77
CA ALA A 94 -0.08 11.64 5.16
C ALA A 94 1.38 12.10 5.09
N THR A 95 1.69 12.82 4.01
CA THR A 95 2.89 13.64 3.83
C THR A 95 2.45 15.05 3.42
N ALA A 96 3.37 16.01 3.44
CA ALA A 96 3.10 17.36 2.97
C ALA A 96 2.66 17.44 1.48
N ARG A 97 2.87 16.38 0.69
CA ARG A 97 2.60 16.34 -0.76
C ARG A 97 1.55 15.30 -1.16
N GLY A 98 0.83 14.70 -0.21
CA GLY A 98 -0.14 13.63 -0.45
C GLY A 98 0.09 12.41 0.44
N GLY A 99 -0.45 11.25 0.08
CA GLY A 99 -0.26 10.00 0.82
C GLY A 99 0.95 9.20 0.37
N TRP A 100 1.64 8.54 1.30
CA TRP A 100 2.54 7.43 0.98
C TRP A 100 1.84 6.10 1.27
N TYR A 101 2.13 5.07 0.46
CA TYR A 101 1.58 3.72 0.64
C TYR A 101 2.67 2.67 0.49
N SER A 102 2.67 1.68 1.38
CA SER A 102 3.59 0.54 1.31
C SER A 102 2.88 -0.76 1.67
N ALA A 103 3.37 -1.88 1.18
CA ALA A 103 2.89 -3.20 1.55
C ALA A 103 4.07 -4.12 1.88
N ASP A 104 3.79 -5.24 2.53
CA ASP A 104 4.82 -6.24 2.85
C ASP A 104 5.30 -6.95 1.57
N ASN A 105 4.36 -7.32 0.70
CA ASN A 105 4.67 -7.88 -0.60
C ASN A 105 3.55 -7.64 -1.62
N VAL A 106 3.87 -7.94 -2.87
CA VAL A 106 2.95 -7.97 -4.00
C VAL A 106 3.05 -9.29 -4.75
N GLN A 107 1.92 -9.81 -5.22
CA GLN A 107 1.88 -10.99 -6.08
C GLN A 107 0.86 -10.86 -7.22
N PRO A 108 1.10 -11.53 -8.37
CA PRO A 108 0.09 -11.66 -9.41
C PRO A 108 -1.13 -12.42 -8.90
N VAL A 109 -2.33 -11.96 -9.25
CA VAL A 109 -3.52 -12.80 -9.13
C VAL A 109 -3.72 -13.53 -10.46
N PRO A 110 -3.64 -14.87 -10.49
CA PRO A 110 -3.94 -15.62 -11.69
C PRO A 110 -5.38 -15.34 -12.12
N ARG A 111 -5.56 -14.95 -13.39
CA ARG A 111 -6.86 -15.09 -14.04
C ARG A 111 -7.04 -16.60 -14.21
N ASN A 112 -8.00 -17.19 -13.51
CA ASN A 112 -8.39 -18.56 -13.80
C ASN A 112 -8.69 -18.64 -15.30
N ALA A 113 -7.96 -19.52 -16.00
CA ALA A 113 -8.12 -19.77 -17.43
C ALA A 113 -9.47 -20.43 -17.72
#